data_AF-A0A536GTH4-F1
#
_entry.id   AF-A0A536GTH4-F1
#
_cell.length_a   1.000
_cell.length_b   1.000
_cell.length_c   1.000
_cell.angle_alpha   90.00
_cell.angle_beta   90.00
_cell.angle_gamma   90.00
#
_symmetry.space_group_name_H-M   'P 1'
#
loop_
_entity.id
_entity.type
_entity.pdbx_description
1 polymer ?
#
loop_
_entity_poly.entity_id
_entity_poly.type
_entity_poly.pdbx_seq_one_letter_code
_entity_poly.pdbx_strand_id
1 'polypeptide(L)' 'MNSNEYWSARDLAKILGYATNYRNFQKAILKAEEACKNSGQAVSDHIAQVRNMINLGKGGRREVEDVRLSRYACYLIR' A
#
# COMPACT_ATOMS: atom_id res chain seq x y z
N MET A 1 9.89 -6.69 -20.68
CA MET A 1 10.10 -5.75 -19.56
C MET A 1 8.87 -5.86 -18.69
N ASN A 2 8.95 -6.55 -17.55
CA ASN A 2 7.81 -6.64 -16.64
C ASN A 2 7.72 -5.32 -15.89
N SER A 3 6.77 -4.48 -16.25
CA SER A 3 6.34 -3.36 -15.41
C SER A 3 5.91 -3.96 -14.08
N ASN A 4 6.71 -3.79 -13.02
CA ASN A 4 6.27 -4.16 -11.68
C ASN A 4 5.08 -3.27 -11.33
N GLU A 5 3.88 -3.81 -11.47
CA GLU A 5 2.65 -3.13 -11.12
C GLU A 5 2.58 -3.00 -9.59
N TYR A 6 2.40 -1.76 -9.14
CA TYR A 6 2.18 -1.42 -7.75
C TYR A 6 0.83 -0.73 -7.60
N TRP A 7 0.14 -1.03 -6.50
CA TRP A 7 -1.13 -0.40 -6.13
C TRP A 7 -0.96 0.46 -4.89
N SER A 8 -1.76 1.53 -4.81
CA SER A 8 -1.90 2.33 -3.59
C SER A 8 -2.59 1.50 -2.51
N ALA A 9 -1.98 1.44 -1.33
CA ALA A 9 -2.58 0.87 -0.14
C ALA A 9 -3.87 1.61 0.25
N ARG A 10 -3.95 2.93 0.05
CA ARG A 10 -5.18 3.69 0.29
C ARG A 10 -6.31 3.31 -0.65
N ASP A 11 -6.02 3.06 -1.92
CA ASP A 11 -7.05 2.62 -2.87
C ASP A 11 -7.47 1.18 -2.61
N LEU A 12 -6.52 0.29 -2.33
CA LEU A 12 -6.82 -1.08 -1.94
C LEU A 12 -7.65 -1.15 -0.64
N ALA A 13 -7.33 -0.31 0.35
CA ALA A 13 -8.10 -0.18 1.58
C ALA A 13 -9.56 0.21 1.31
N LYS A 14 -9.82 1.13 0.37
CA LYS A 14 -11.19 1.50 0.01
C LYS A 14 -11.97 0.32 -0.58
N ILE A 15 -11.35 -0.42 -1.49
CA ILE A 15 -11.97 -1.59 -2.16
C ILE A 15 -12.30 -2.69 -1.14
N LEU A 16 -11.41 -2.90 -0.16
CA LEU A 16 -11.56 -3.92 0.89
C LEU A 16 -12.41 -3.46 2.09
N GLY A 17 -13.09 -2.31 2.01
CA GLY A 17 -13.98 -1.83 3.06
C GLY A 17 -13.30 -1.15 4.25
N TYR A 18 -12.01 -0.86 4.16
CA TYR A 18 -11.23 -0.13 5.18
C TYR A 18 -11.20 1.40 4.95
N ALA A 19 -12.07 1.94 4.08
CA ALA A 19 -12.05 3.35 3.70
C ALA A 19 -12.06 4.33 4.90
N THR A 20 -12.83 4.04 5.94
CA THR A 20 -12.96 4.86 7.15
C THR A 20 -11.99 4.48 8.27
N ASN A 21 -11.32 3.32 8.18
CA ASN A 21 -10.41 2.82 9.20
C ASN A 21 -9.10 2.29 8.59
N TYR A 22 -8.36 3.21 8.00
CA TYR A 22 -7.04 2.91 7.42
C TYR A 22 -6.05 2.37 8.47
N ARG A 23 -6.23 2.70 9.76
CA ARG A 23 -5.38 2.17 10.84
C ARG A 23 -5.48 0.65 10.96
N ASN A 24 -6.67 0.08 10.75
CA ASN A 24 -6.81 -1.37 10.70
C ASN A 24 -6.14 -1.95 9.46
N PHE A 25 -6.21 -1.27 8.33
CA PHE A 25 -5.51 -1.68 7.12
C PHE A 25 -3.99 -1.66 7.29
N GLN A 26 -3.43 -0.67 8.00
CA GLN A 26 -2.00 -0.64 8.33
C GLN A 26 -1.57 -1.89 9.11
N LYS A 27 -2.42 -2.44 9.99
CA LYS A 27 -2.12 -3.71 10.67
C LYS A 27 -2.08 -4.89 9.70
N ALA A 28 -2.93 -4.89 8.67
CA ALA A 28 -2.88 -5.92 7.62
C ALA A 28 -1.61 -5.80 6.78
N ILE A 29 -1.16 -4.59 6.47
CA ILE A 29 0.13 -4.35 5.78
C ILE A 29 1.30 -4.88 6.63
N LEU A 30 1.35 -4.59 7.93
CA LEU A 30 2.40 -5.11 8.82
C LEU A 30 2.45 -6.64 8.83
N LYS A 31 1.29 -7.30 8.85
CA LYS A 31 1.22 -8.78 8.71
C LYS A 31 1.72 -9.27 7.35
N ALA A 32 1.46 -8.52 6.28
CA ALA A 32 1.98 -8.84 4.95
C ALA A 32 3.51 -8.68 4.89
N GLU A 33 4.09 -7.68 5.57
CA GLU A 33 5.55 -7.54 5.69
C GLU A 33 6.18 -8.74 6.41
N GLU A 34 5.57 -9.20 7.51
CA GLU A 34 6.00 -10.41 8.22
C GLU A 34 5.90 -11.66 7.32
N ALA A 35 4.80 -11.80 6.57
CA ALA A 35 4.61 -12.92 5.65
C ALA A 35 5.63 -12.90 4.49
N CYS A 36 5.98 -11.72 3.96
CA CYS A 36 7.07 -11.59 2.98
C CYS A 36 8.40 -12.10 3.56
N LYS A 37 8.78 -11.64 4.76
CA LYS A 37 10.02 -12.06 5.44
C LYS A 37 10.06 -13.57 5.67
N ASN A 38 8.96 -14.13 6.18
CA ASN A 38 8.84 -15.56 6.45
C ASN A 38 8.88 -16.41 5.17
N SER A 39 8.53 -15.83 4.02
CA SER A 39 8.57 -16.49 2.71
C SER A 39 9.90 -16.29 1.98
N GLY A 40 10.90 -15.67 2.62
CA GLY A 40 12.20 -15.37 2.02
C GLY A 40 12.19 -14.28 0.95
N GLN A 41 11.09 -13.51 0.83
CA GLN A 41 10.96 -12.41 -0.12
C GLN A 41 11.42 -11.09 0.52
N ALA A 42 12.16 -10.28 -0.25
CA ALA A 42 12.58 -8.96 0.22
C ALA A 42 11.36 -8.03 0.32
N VAL A 43 11.09 -7.53 1.53
CA VAL A 43 9.94 -6.64 1.79
C VAL A 43 9.97 -5.40 0.88
N SER A 44 11.16 -4.83 0.67
CA SER A 44 11.37 -3.66 -0.19
C SER A 44 10.91 -3.83 -1.64
N ASP A 45 10.91 -5.06 -2.16
CA ASP A 45 10.50 -5.35 -3.54
C ASP A 45 8.98 -5.32 -3.67
N HIS A 46 8.27 -5.52 -2.55
CA HIS A 46 6.84 -5.75 -2.51
C HIS A 46 6.04 -4.66 -1.79
N ILE A 47 6.62 -4.02 -0.78
CA ILE A 47 5.99 -3.05 0.11
C ILE A 47 6.94 -1.87 0.29
N ALA A 48 6.53 -0.70 -0.17
CA ALA A 48 7.34 0.52 -0.10
C ALA A 48 6.51 1.71 0.37
N GLN A 49 7.01 2.44 1.37
CA GLN A 49 6.42 3.72 1.73
C GLN A 49 6.71 4.75 0.64
N VAL A 50 5.69 5.46 0.21
CA VAL A 50 5.78 6.51 -0.80
C VAL A 50 5.05 7.75 -0.34
N ARG A 51 5.35 8.87 -0.98
CA ARG A 51 4.60 10.11 -0.82
C ARG A 51 3.94 10.44 -2.14
N ASN A 52 2.62 10.59 -2.10
CA ASN A 52 1.81 10.92 -3.27
C ASN A 52 1.32 12.36 -3.15
N MET A 53 1.41 13.10 -4.25
CA MET A 53 0.84 14.44 -4.34
C MET A 53 -0.63 14.34 -4.76
N ILE A 54 -1.53 14.81 -3.91
CA ILE A 54 -2.95 14.90 -4.24
C ILE A 54 -3.34 16.36 -4.49
N ASN A 55 -4.21 16.57 -5.49
CA ASN A 55 -4.82 17.87 -5.71
C ASN A 55 -5.95 18.08 -4.69
N LEU A 56 -5.82 19.11 -3.87
CA LEU A 56 -6.93 19.67 -3.12
C LEU A 56 -7.68 20.65 -4.02
N GLY A 57 -8.99 20.77 -3.82
CA GLY A 57 -9.81 21.75 -4.53
C GLY A 57 -9.20 23.17 -4.47
N LYS A 58 -9.41 23.96 -5.53
CA LYS A 58 -8.83 25.30 -5.75
C LYS A 58 -7.31 25.34 -6.02
N GLY A 59 -6.73 24.27 -6.57
CA GLY A 59 -5.34 24.26 -7.05
C GLY A 59 -4.28 24.04 -5.97
N GLY A 60 -4.70 23.77 -4.74
CA GLY A 60 -3.78 23.34 -3.69
C GLY A 60 -3.26 21.93 -3.98
N ARG A 61 -1.98 21.67 -3.70
CA ARG A 61 -1.43 20.31 -3.69
C ARG A 61 -0.99 19.96 -2.28
N ARG A 62 -1.27 18.73 -1.85
CA ARG A 62 -0.80 18.22 -0.56
C ARG A 62 -0.05 16.93 -0.78
N GLU A 63 1.10 16.82 -0.13
CA GLU A 63 1.82 15.56 -0.02
C GLU A 63 1.15 14.69 1.04
N VAL A 64 0.84 13.45 0.67
CA VAL A 64 0.20 12.46 1.54
C VAL A 64 1.01 11.18 1.51
N GLU A 65 1.34 10.67 2.69
CA GLU A 65 2.00 9.39 2.84
C GLU A 65 1.09 8.25 2.40
N ASP A 66 1.64 7.28 1.69
CA ASP A 66 0.96 6.10 1.18
C ASP A 66 1.93 4.91 1.15
N VAL A 67 1.41 3.72 0.87
CA VAL A 67 2.22 2.52 0.70
C VAL A 67 1.93 1.95 -0.68
N ARG A 68 2.98 1.61 -1.42
CA ARG A 68 2.88 0.85 -2.67
C ARG A 68 2.99 -0.63 -2.37
N LEU A 69 2.05 -1.38 -2.92
CA LEU A 69 1.93 -2.82 -2.75
C LEU A 69 2.08 -3.48 -4.11
N SER A 70 3.03 -4.38 -4.27
CA SER A 70 3.11 -5.26 -5.44
C SER A 70 1.95 -6.25 -5.44
N ARG A 71 1.75 -6.95 -6.55
CA ARG A 71 0.73 -8.00 -6.66
C ARG A 71 0.87 -9.06 -5.56
N TYR A 72 2.10 -9.43 -5.25
CA TYR A 72 2.41 -10.39 -4.20
C TYR A 72 2.03 -9.86 -2.82
N ALA A 73 2.36 -8.60 -2.50
CA ALA A 73 1.94 -7.98 -1.24
C ALA A 73 0.42 -7.91 -1.10
N CYS A 74 -0.30 -7.57 -2.18
CA CYS A 74 -1.76 -7.55 -2.16
C CYS A 74 -2.37 -8.93 -1.82
N TYR A 75 -1.78 -10.02 -2.31
CA TYR A 75 -2.22 -11.39 -1.98
C TYR A 75 -2.05 -11.74 -0.50
N LEU A 76 -1.07 -11.14 0.18
CA LEU A 76 -0.80 -11.39 1.60
C LEU A 76 -1.72 -10.59 2.54
N ILE A 77 -2.46 -9.61 2.02
CA ILE A 77 -3.41 -8.79 2.77
C ILE A 77 -4.74 -9.54 2.86
N ARG A 78 -5.17 -9.82 4.09
CA ARG A 78 -6.38 -10.56 4.47
C ARG A 78 -7.23 -9.78 5.45
#